data_AF-A0A2S0JVC1-F1
#
_entry.id   AF-A0A2S0JVC1-F1
#
_cell.length_a   1.000
_cell.length_b   1.000
_cell.length_c   1.000
_cell.angle_alpha   90.00
_cell.angle_beta   90.00
_cell.angle_gamma   90.00
#
_symmetry.space_group_name_H-M   'P 1'
#
loop_
_entity.id
_entity.type
_entity.pdbx_description
1 polymer ?
#
loop_
_entity_poly.entity_id
_entity_poly.type
_entity_poly.pdbx_seq_one_letter_code
_entity_poly.pdbx_strand_id
1 'polypeptide(L)'
;MKMIRGFFCSLALIVLTILYVGLVVSAIISILAGILRTVGIDEIKMSIWQGIELPIAFSIPFALVISCLLFFCSLYIKRSITFCFSKLKF
;
A
#
# COMPACT_ATOMS: atom_id res chain seq x y z
N MET A 1 19.02 27.40 -9.54
CA MET A 1 18.56 26.25 -8.71
C MET A 1 17.06 25.94 -8.76
N LYS A 2 16.15 26.86 -9.17
CA LYS A 2 14.70 26.59 -9.25
C LYS A 2 14.33 25.49 -10.27
N MET A 3 14.99 25.47 -11.44
CA MET A 3 14.72 24.51 -12.52
C MET A 3 15.04 23.06 -12.15
N ILE A 4 16.19 22.81 -11.50
CA ILE A 4 16.61 21.48 -11.04
C ILE A 4 15.65 20.94 -9.98
N ARG A 5 15.20 21.81 -9.07
CA ARG A 5 14.24 21.47 -8.01
C ARG A 5 12.86 21.12 -8.57
N GLY A 6 12.42 21.82 -9.62
CA GLY A 6 11.20 21.47 -10.36
C GLY A 6 11.30 20.10 -11.04
N PHE A 7 12.44 19.81 -11.66
CA PHE A 7 12.69 18.54 -12.33
C PHE A 7 12.65 17.35 -11.35
N PHE A 8 13.34 17.47 -10.22
CA PHE A 8 13.32 16.45 -9.16
C PHE A 8 11.93 16.29 -8.52
N CYS A 9 11.17 17.38 -8.31
CA CYS A 9 9.81 17.24 -7.79
C CYS A 9 8.85 16.59 -8.80
N SER A 10 9.05 16.81 -10.11
CA SER A 10 8.25 16.15 -11.15
C SER A 10 8.52 14.63 -11.21
N LEU A 11 9.81 14.24 -11.18
CA LEU A 11 10.22 12.84 -11.06
C LEU A 11 9.70 12.20 -9.77
N ALA A 12 9.84 12.89 -8.64
CA ALA A 12 9.33 12.41 -7.35
C ALA A 12 7.80 12.25 -7.38
N LEU A 13 7.06 13.18 -8.00
CA LEU A 13 5.60 13.07 -8.15
C LEU A 13 5.18 11.83 -8.92
N ILE A 14 5.86 11.51 -10.01
CA ILE A 14 5.58 10.29 -10.80
C ILE A 14 5.80 9.05 -9.94
N VAL A 15 6.95 8.95 -9.26
CA VAL A 15 7.27 7.81 -8.40
C VAL A 15 6.28 7.68 -7.24
N LEU A 16 5.96 8.80 -6.56
CA LEU A 16 4.99 8.83 -5.47
C LEU A 16 3.58 8.45 -5.92
N THR A 17 3.18 8.82 -7.14
CA THR A 17 1.86 8.49 -7.69
C THR A 17 1.75 6.99 -7.97
N ILE A 18 2.77 6.41 -8.62
CA ILE A 18 2.83 4.97 -8.89
C ILE A 18 2.80 4.19 -7.56
N LEU A 19 3.57 4.65 -6.57
CA LEU A 19 3.64 4.01 -5.27
C LEU A 19 2.32 4.12 -4.49
N TYR A 20 1.62 5.26 -4.58
CA TYR A 20 0.27 5.42 -4.02
C TYR A 20 -0.72 4.44 -4.65
N VAL A 21 -0.77 4.37 -5.99
CA VAL A 21 -1.65 3.44 -6.70
C VAL A 21 -1.32 1.99 -6.32
N GLY A 22 -0.03 1.63 -6.27
CA GLY A 22 0.43 0.31 -5.85
C GLY A 22 -0.03 -0.05 -4.44
N LEU A 23 0.06 0.88 -3.49
CA LEU A 23 -0.41 0.65 -2.12
C LEU A 23 -1.92 0.46 -2.05
N VAL A 24 -2.71 1.28 -2.75
CA VAL A 24 -4.17 1.14 -2.77
C VAL A 24 -4.58 -0.20 -3.38
N VAL A 25 -3.98 -0.57 -4.51
CA VAL A 25 -4.23 -1.87 -5.17
C VAL A 25 -3.84 -3.01 -4.24
N SER A 26 -2.69 -2.95 -3.58
CA SER A 26 -2.26 -3.99 -2.62
C SER A 26 -3.20 -4.11 -1.41
N ALA A 27 -3.74 -2.99 -0.92
CA ALA A 27 -4.70 -3.01 0.18
C ALA A 27 -6.02 -3.68 -0.24
N ILE A 28 -6.51 -3.39 -1.45
CA ILE A 28 -7.70 -4.03 -2.03
C ILE A 28 -7.46 -5.54 -2.18
N ILE A 29 -6.31 -5.94 -2.75
CA ILE A 29 -5.95 -7.35 -2.91
C ILE A 29 -5.83 -8.06 -1.56
N SER A 30 -5.29 -7.40 -0.53
CA SER A 30 -5.19 -7.95 0.82
C SER A 30 -6.57 -8.22 1.43
N ILE A 31 -7.53 -7.31 1.25
CA ILE A 31 -8.91 -7.50 1.72
C ILE A 31 -9.58 -8.65 0.97
N LEU A 32 -9.45 -8.67 -0.36
CA LEU A 32 -9.96 -9.74 -1.22
C LEU A 32 -9.37 -11.10 -0.85
N ALA A 33 -8.05 -11.19 -0.63
CA ALA A 33 -7.38 -12.42 -0.23
C ALA A 33 -7.85 -12.91 1.15
N GLY A 34 -8.09 -11.99 2.09
CA GLY A 34 -8.68 -12.31 3.39
C GLY A 34 -10.08 -12.91 3.26
N ILE A 35 -10.95 -12.28 2.45
CA ILE A 35 -12.32 -12.78 2.19
C ILE A 35 -12.26 -14.15 1.49
N LEU A 36 -11.44 -14.29 0.45
CA LEU A 36 -11.37 -15.50 -0.36
C LEU A 36 -10.88 -16.72 0.45
N ARG A 37 -9.97 -16.50 1.41
CA ARG A 37 -9.52 -17.51 2.38
C ARG A 37 -10.60 -17.91 3.39
N THR A 38 -11.53 -17.02 3.72
CA THR A 38 -12.65 -17.33 4.64
C THR A 38 -13.82 -18.06 3.97
N VAL A 39 -13.98 -17.92 2.66
CA VAL A 39 -15.05 -18.55 1.87
C VAL A 39 -14.72 -20.02 1.51
N GLY A 40 -13.55 -20.53 1.92
CA GLY A 40 -13.21 -21.95 1.80
C GLY A 40 -12.26 -22.31 0.66
N ILE A 41 -11.57 -21.34 0.06
CA ILE A 41 -10.44 -21.63 -0.83
C ILE A 41 -9.19 -21.89 0.04
N ASP A 42 -9.09 -23.12 0.56
CA ASP A 42 -7.95 -23.59 1.38
C ASP A 42 -6.61 -23.63 0.62
N GLU A 43 -6.62 -23.46 -0.71
CA GLU A 43 -5.41 -23.43 -1.55
C GLU A 43 -4.57 -22.16 -1.36
N ILE A 44 -5.15 -21.06 -0.88
CA ILE A 44 -4.41 -19.80 -0.70
C ILE A 44 -3.68 -19.84 0.64
N LYS A 45 -2.63 -20.66 0.76
CA LYS A 45 -1.78 -20.74 1.97
C LYS A 45 -1.07 -19.41 2.24
N MET A 46 -1.51 -18.70 3.28
CA MET A 46 -0.74 -17.61 3.87
C MET A 46 0.13 -18.14 5.01
N SER A 47 1.43 -17.90 4.92
CA SER A 47 2.42 -18.25 5.94
C SER A 47 3.00 -16.97 6.55
N ILE A 48 2.97 -16.82 7.88
CA ILE A 48 3.64 -15.70 8.59
C ILE A 48 5.15 -15.75 8.34
N TRP A 49 5.68 -16.98 8.25
CA TRP A 49 7.10 -17.29 8.12
C TRP A 49 7.25 -18.64 7.40
N GLN A 50 8.45 -18.95 6.89
CA GLN A 50 8.71 -20.25 6.27
C GLN A 50 8.35 -21.40 7.23
N GLY A 51 7.34 -22.20 6.86
CA GLY A 51 6.88 -23.35 7.66
C GLY A 51 5.84 -23.04 8.75
N ILE A 52 5.45 -21.78 8.98
CA ILE A 52 4.39 -21.43 9.93
C ILE A 52 3.12 -21.04 9.16
N GLU A 53 2.20 -22.00 9.06
CA GLU A 53 0.88 -21.81 8.46
C GLU A 53 -0.01 -20.97 9.40
N LEU A 54 -0.64 -19.92 8.87
CA LEU A 54 -1.63 -19.14 9.63
C LEU A 54 -2.93 -19.92 9.76
N PRO A 55 -3.43 -20.21 10.98
CA PRO A 55 -4.77 -20.74 11.15
C PRO A 55 -5.81 -19.76 10.60
N ILE A 56 -6.88 -20.28 9.99
CA ILE A 56 -7.91 -19.52 9.25
C ILE A 56 -8.55 -18.43 10.11
N ALA A 57 -8.63 -18.62 11.44
CA ALA A 57 -9.16 -17.63 12.37
C ALA A 57 -8.35 -16.31 12.43
N PHE A 58 -7.05 -16.34 12.12
CA PHE A 58 -6.18 -15.15 12.15
C PHE A 58 -6.03 -14.45 10.79
N SER A 59 -6.59 -14.99 9.70
CA SER A 59 -6.44 -14.41 8.36
C SER A 59 -7.14 -13.04 8.24
N ILE A 60 -8.34 -12.90 8.81
CA ILE A 60 -9.12 -11.66 8.80
C ILE A 60 -8.45 -10.55 9.63
N PRO A 61 -8.11 -10.75 10.92
CA PRO A 61 -7.45 -9.69 11.69
C PRO A 61 -6.09 -9.33 11.10
N PHE A 62 -5.35 -10.29 10.55
CA PHE A 62 -4.06 -10.02 9.91
C PHE A 62 -4.21 -9.20 8.62
N ALA A 63 -5.16 -9.56 7.75
CA ALA A 63 -5.46 -8.79 6.53
C ALA A 63 -5.97 -7.36 6.85
N LEU A 64 -6.74 -7.20 7.93
CA LEU A 64 -7.16 -5.88 8.43
C LEU A 64 -5.99 -5.05 8.94
N VAL A 65 -5.05 -5.66 9.67
CA VAL A 65 -3.84 -4.97 10.14
C VAL A 65 -2.99 -4.52 8.95
N ILE A 66 -2.76 -5.40 7.96
CA ILE A 66 -1.97 -5.07 6.76
C ILE A 66 -2.63 -3.96 5.95
N SER A 67 -3.94 -4.08 5.68
CA SER A 67 -4.68 -3.04 4.94
C SER A 67 -4.69 -1.70 5.68
N CYS A 68 -4.82 -1.71 7.01
CA CYS A 68 -4.72 -0.50 7.81
C CYS A 68 -3.33 0.14 7.72
N LEU A 69 -2.27 -0.67 7.77
CA LEU A 69 -0.88 -0.21 7.66
C LEU A 69 -0.60 0.38 6.27
N LEU A 70 -1.06 -0.30 5.21
CA LEU A 70 -0.99 0.19 3.83
C LEU A 70 -1.79 1.49 3.65
N PHE A 71 -2.96 1.61 4.28
CA PHE A 71 -3.77 2.81 4.26
C PHE A 71 -3.07 3.98 4.95
N PHE A 72 -2.46 3.74 6.11
CA PHE A 72 -1.61 4.73 6.79
C PHE A 72 -0.45 5.18 5.91
N CYS A 73 0.28 4.25 5.28
CA CYS A 73 1.33 4.60 4.33
C CYS A 73 0.80 5.47 3.18
N SER A 74 -0.37 5.14 2.63
CA SER A 74 -0.99 5.93 1.56
C SER A 74 -1.29 7.38 1.96
N LEU A 75 -1.70 7.62 3.21
CA LEU A 75 -1.95 8.97 3.73
C LEU A 75 -0.66 9.80 3.78
N TYR A 76 0.45 9.20 4.24
CA TYR A 76 1.75 9.87 4.25
C TYR A 76 2.22 10.23 2.83
N ILE A 77 2.03 9.33 1.87
CA ILE A 77 2.40 9.56 0.47
C ILE A 77 1.56 10.66 -0.16
N LYS A 78 0.24 10.68 0.10
CA LYS A 78 -0.65 11.76 -0.35
C LYS A 78 -0.20 13.12 0.19
N ARG A 79 0.27 13.16 1.44
CA ARG A 79 0.83 14.38 2.05
C ARG A 79 2.13 14.82 1.38
N SER A 80 3.02 13.88 1.06
CA SER A 80 4.27 14.15 0.31
C SER A 80 4.02 14.63 -1.12
N ILE A 81 3.04 14.06 -1.83
CA ILE A 81 2.60 14.51 -3.16
C ILE A 81 2.12 15.96 -3.09
N THR A 82 1.24 16.26 -2.13
CA THR A 82 0.70 17.62 -1.93
C THR A 82 1.80 18.63 -1.62
N PHE A 83 2.82 18.22 -0.85
CA PHE A 83 3.97 19.05 -0.55
C PHE A 83 4.84 19.34 -1.79
N CYS A 84 5.18 18.33 -2.60
CA CYS A 84 5.95 18.57 -3.85
C CYS A 84 5.14 19.43 -4.83
N PHE A 85 3.83 19.19 -4.94
CA PHE A 85 2.95 19.98 -5.81
C PHE A 85 2.88 21.45 -5.39
N SER A 86 2.75 21.72 -4.08
CA SER A 86 2.78 23.09 -3.53
C SER A 86 4.13 23.79 -3.79
N LYS A 87 5.24 23.05 -3.74
CA LYS A 87 6.58 23.57 -4.06
C LYS A 87 6.87 23.76 -5.56
N LEU A 88 6.08 23.13 -6.44
CA LEU A 88 6.15 23.30 -7.90
C LEU A 88 5.28 24.47 -8.40
N LYS A 89 4.25 24.86 -7.64
CA LYS A 89 3.31 25.93 -7.98
C LYS A 89 3.84 27.35 -7.68
N PHE A 90 5.04 27.47 -7.08
CA PHE A 90 5.76 28.70 -6.72
C PHE A 90 7.17 28.71 -7.33
#